data_AF-A0A970KIU7-F1
#
_entry.id   AF-A0A970KIU7-F1
#
_cell.length_a   1.000
_cell.length_b   1.000
_cell.length_c   1.000
_cell.angle_alpha   90.00
_cell.angle_beta   90.00
_cell.angle_gamma   90.00
#
_symmetry.space_group_name_H-M   'P 1'
#
loop_
_entity.id
_entity.type
_entity.pdbx_description
1 polymer ?
#
loop_
_entity_poly.entity_id
_entity_poly.type
_entity_poly.pdbx_seq_one_letter_code
_entity_poly.pdbx_strand_id
1 'polypeptide(L)'
;MTNKVLKKTILKLEGMSCAACAQAIEKALKNADGVGEARVNFAAEKAYLEFDPSLTNEEKLADAVRAAGYDVKVRKEKVTIKIGGMTCASCSAAVERALNRAEGIYQASVNIATERAVVEYDPERISREELREIIKNTGYELLGFEGDETTETGINTDLKKLEEARKKMWGSWAFTLPIIFWMIPEMVFGIVWPNMTVYNI
;
A
#
# COMPACT_ATOMS: atom_id res chain seq x y z
N MET A 1 10.63 33.43 25.53
CA MET A 1 11.15 33.14 24.18
C MET A 1 10.48 31.85 23.71
N THR A 2 9.35 31.97 23.02
CA THR A 2 8.59 30.82 22.51
C THR A 2 9.38 30.18 21.38
N ASN A 3 9.81 28.94 21.58
CA ASN A 3 10.51 28.14 20.59
C ASN A 3 9.52 27.83 19.46
N LYS A 4 9.53 28.63 18.40
CA LYS A 4 8.61 28.51 17.27
C LYS A 4 9.06 27.33 16.42
N VAL A 5 8.41 26.18 16.60
CA VAL A 5 8.69 24.98 15.80
C VAL A 5 8.11 25.20 14.40
N LEU A 6 8.95 25.59 13.45
CA LEU A 6 8.55 25.77 12.06
C LEU A 6 8.67 24.42 11.32
N LYS A 7 7.54 23.92 10.79
CA LYS A 7 7.49 22.74 9.93
C LYS A 7 7.67 23.18 8.47
N LYS A 8 8.61 22.54 7.77
CA LYS A 8 8.80 22.70 6.32
C LYS A 8 7.81 21.79 5.58
N THR A 9 7.09 22.31 4.60
CA THR A 9 6.25 21.52 3.70
C THR A 9 6.40 21.99 2.25
N ILE A 10 6.01 21.13 1.32
CA ILE A 10 5.97 21.43 -0.11
C ILE A 10 4.55 21.20 -0.60
N LEU A 11 3.93 22.23 -1.17
CA LEU A 11 2.62 22.12 -1.82
C LEU A 11 2.82 22.09 -3.33
N LYS A 12 2.18 21.12 -4.00
CA LYS A 12 2.09 21.09 -5.46
C LYS A 12 0.94 21.96 -5.91
N LEU A 13 1.18 22.87 -6.85
CA LEU A 13 0.20 23.84 -7.31
C LEU A 13 -0.25 23.51 -8.73
N GLU A 14 -1.47 23.89 -9.08
CA GLU A 14 -2.03 23.72 -10.42
C GLU A 14 -2.40 25.07 -11.03
N GLY A 15 -2.22 25.21 -12.35
CA GLY A 15 -2.65 26.40 -13.11
C GLY A 15 -1.70 27.60 -13.07
N MET A 16 -0.48 27.48 -12.54
CA MET A 16 0.49 28.59 -12.56
C MET A 16 1.42 28.55 -13.77
N SER A 17 1.18 29.45 -14.74
CA SER A 17 1.94 29.53 -15.99
C SER A 17 2.84 30.77 -16.10
N CYS A 18 2.86 31.65 -15.09
CA CYS A 18 3.59 32.91 -15.13
C CYS A 18 4.25 33.28 -13.79
N ALA A 19 5.34 34.04 -13.85
CA ALA A 19 6.02 34.60 -12.67
C ALA A 19 5.09 35.50 -11.83
N ALA A 20 4.15 36.21 -12.46
CA ALA A 20 3.16 37.02 -11.75
C ALA A 20 2.20 36.15 -10.91
N CYS A 21 1.81 34.97 -11.42
CA CYS A 21 0.99 34.01 -10.68
C CYS A 21 1.71 33.53 -9.43
N ALA A 22 3.01 33.19 -9.55
CA ALA A 22 3.81 32.76 -8.41
C ALA A 22 3.92 33.83 -7.32
N GLN A 23 4.10 35.11 -7.70
CA GLN A 23 4.14 36.22 -6.74
C GLN A 23 2.80 36.41 -6.01
N ALA A 24 1.68 36.26 -6.72
CA ALA A 24 0.36 36.35 -6.12
C ALA A 24 0.15 35.25 -5.06
N ILE A 25 0.49 34.00 -5.40
CA ILE A 25 0.40 32.86 -4.49
C ILE A 25 1.36 33.02 -3.30
N GLU A 26 2.61 33.45 -3.54
CA GLU A 26 3.60 33.68 -2.49
C GLU A 26 3.12 34.76 -1.50
N LYS A 27 2.53 35.84 -1.99
CA LYS A 27 1.97 36.91 -1.15
C LYS A 27 0.75 36.43 -0.35
N ALA A 28 -0.13 35.62 -0.96
CA ALA A 28 -1.27 35.03 -0.26
C ALA A 28 -0.81 34.11 0.87
N LEU A 29 0.18 33.25 0.61
CA LEU A 29 0.74 32.33 1.61
C LEU A 29 1.50 33.07 2.71
N LYS A 30 2.25 34.13 2.41
CA LYS A 30 2.92 34.97 3.43
C LYS A 30 1.94 35.70 4.34
N ASN A 31 0.76 36.04 3.83
CA ASN A 31 -0.30 36.69 4.60
C ASN A 31 -1.15 35.70 5.41
N ALA A 32 -1.02 34.40 5.16
CA ALA A 32 -1.74 33.39 5.91
C ALA A 32 -1.19 33.27 7.34
N ASP A 33 -2.09 33.09 8.31
CA ASP A 33 -1.71 33.02 9.72
C ASP A 33 -0.70 31.88 9.98
N GLY A 34 0.29 32.13 10.83
CA GLY A 34 1.26 31.11 11.23
C GLY A 34 2.33 30.76 10.19
N VAL A 35 2.32 31.35 8.99
CA VAL A 35 3.38 31.16 7.98
C VAL A 35 4.58 32.05 8.33
N GLY A 36 5.77 31.45 8.36
CA GLY A 36 7.04 32.14 8.58
C GLY A 36 7.70 32.55 7.26
N GLU A 37 7.87 31.58 6.34
CA GLU A 37 8.44 31.81 5.02
C GLU A 37 7.63 31.06 3.96
N ALA A 38 7.42 31.68 2.80
CA ALA A 38 6.83 31.05 1.63
C ALA A 38 7.63 31.46 0.39
N ARG A 39 7.97 30.49 -0.46
CA ARG A 39 8.60 30.69 -1.76
C ARG A 39 7.92 29.83 -2.80
N VAL A 40 7.59 30.41 -3.95
CA VAL A 40 6.92 29.68 -5.03
C VAL A 40 7.85 29.54 -6.22
N ASN A 41 7.99 28.32 -6.74
CA ASN A 41 8.71 28.02 -7.96
C ASN A 41 7.71 27.61 -9.05
N PHE A 42 7.39 28.55 -9.95
CA PHE A 42 6.45 28.29 -11.05
C PHE A 42 6.94 27.22 -12.03
N ALA A 43 8.26 27.15 -12.29
CA ALA A 43 8.83 26.16 -13.20
C ALA A 43 8.75 24.73 -12.66
N ALA A 44 8.76 24.57 -11.34
CA ALA A 44 8.67 23.27 -10.67
C ALA A 44 7.26 22.94 -10.15
N GLU A 45 6.26 23.80 -10.39
CA GLU A 45 4.89 23.64 -9.90
C GLU A 45 4.78 23.45 -8.38
N LYS A 46 5.70 24.06 -7.60
CA LYS A 46 5.85 23.81 -6.16
C LYS A 46 5.95 25.10 -5.34
N ALA A 47 5.27 25.12 -4.20
CA ALA A 47 5.46 26.11 -3.14
C ALA A 47 6.18 25.48 -1.94
N TYR A 48 7.29 26.08 -1.54
CA TYR A 48 8.08 25.73 -0.36
C TYR A 48 7.66 26.64 0.79
N LEU A 49 7.25 26.04 1.90
CA LEU A 49 6.58 26.73 3.00
C LEU A 49 7.18 26.33 4.34
N GLU A 50 7.34 27.30 5.22
CA GLU A 50 7.65 27.12 6.63
C GLU A 50 6.51 27.70 7.45
N PHE A 51 5.80 26.87 8.21
CA PHE A 51 4.65 27.29 9.00
C PHE A 51 4.67 26.68 10.40
N ASP A 52 3.97 27.32 11.32
CA ASP A 52 3.76 26.80 12.67
C ASP A 52 2.54 25.83 12.66
N PRO A 53 2.76 24.53 12.91
CA PRO A 53 1.69 23.53 12.90
C PRO A 53 0.65 23.73 14.02
N SER A 54 0.95 24.59 15.01
CA SER A 54 0.02 24.90 16.10
C SER A 54 -1.07 25.90 15.68
N LEU A 55 -0.80 26.73 14.66
CA LEU A 55 -1.69 27.80 14.21
C LEU A 55 -2.37 27.46 12.87
N THR A 56 -1.63 26.79 11.99
CA THR A 56 -2.05 26.51 10.61
C THR A 56 -1.81 25.06 10.24
N ASN A 57 -2.71 24.54 9.40
CA ASN A 57 -2.61 23.21 8.79
C ASN A 57 -2.55 23.36 7.27
N GLU A 58 -2.26 22.26 6.58
CA GLU A 58 -2.13 22.28 5.12
C GLU A 58 -3.45 22.54 4.40
N GLU A 59 -4.59 22.19 5.01
CA GLU A 59 -5.90 22.54 4.47
C GLU A 59 -6.10 24.05 4.42
N LYS A 60 -5.78 24.77 5.50
CA LYS A 60 -5.83 26.24 5.54
C LYS A 60 -4.84 26.87 4.55
N LEU A 61 -3.66 26.28 4.36
CA LEU A 61 -2.71 26.74 3.35
C LEU A 61 -3.28 26.54 1.94
N ALA A 62 -3.92 25.39 1.67
CA ALA A 62 -4.60 25.16 0.40
C ALA A 62 -5.77 26.13 0.19
N ASP A 63 -6.52 26.45 1.25
CA ASP A 63 -7.59 27.46 1.19
C ASP A 63 -7.04 28.86 0.87
N ALA A 64 -5.88 29.24 1.42
CA ALA A 64 -5.22 30.50 1.09
C ALA A 64 -4.80 30.56 -0.40
N VAL A 65 -4.34 29.44 -0.96
CA VAL A 65 -4.05 29.32 -2.40
C VAL A 65 -5.33 29.43 -3.25
N ARG A 66 -6.43 28.80 -2.82
CA ARG A 66 -7.75 28.90 -3.48
C ARG A 66 -8.32 30.31 -3.43
N ALA A 67 -8.15 31.01 -2.31
CA ALA A 67 -8.54 32.41 -2.18
C ALA A 67 -7.75 33.32 -3.14
N ALA A 68 -6.53 32.93 -3.53
CA ALA A 68 -5.75 33.60 -4.56
C ALA A 68 -6.14 33.22 -6.01
N GLY A 69 -7.10 32.30 -6.18
CA GLY A 69 -7.60 31.86 -7.49
C GLY A 69 -6.84 30.70 -8.13
N TYR A 70 -6.02 29.97 -7.37
CA TYR A 70 -5.26 28.80 -7.83
C TYR A 70 -5.66 27.55 -7.04
N ASP A 71 -5.31 26.36 -7.51
CA ASP A 71 -5.58 25.12 -6.76
C ASP A 71 -4.29 24.40 -6.35
N VAL A 72 -4.42 23.56 -5.33
CA VAL A 72 -3.34 22.69 -4.84
C VAL A 72 -3.62 21.28 -5.34
N LYS A 73 -2.66 20.70 -6.05
CA LYS A 73 -2.75 19.34 -6.55
C LYS A 73 -2.53 18.36 -5.41
N VAL A 74 -3.62 18.00 -4.74
CA VAL A 74 -3.63 17.00 -3.69
C VAL A 74 -3.95 15.64 -4.31
N ARG A 75 -2.97 14.73 -4.40
CA ARG A 75 -3.24 13.37 -4.88
C ARG A 75 -3.94 12.62 -3.75
N LYS A 76 -5.26 12.50 -3.82
CA LYS A 76 -6.05 11.69 -2.89
C LYS A 76 -6.31 10.34 -3.52
N GLU A 77 -5.87 9.28 -2.85
CA GLU A 77 -6.21 7.91 -3.21
C GLU A 77 -7.12 7.33 -2.14
N LYS A 78 -8.15 6.59 -2.58
CA LYS A 78 -9.09 5.92 -1.70
C LYS A 78 -8.84 4.43 -1.78
N VAL A 79 -8.53 3.82 -0.64
CA VAL A 79 -8.32 2.38 -0.54
C VAL A 79 -9.25 1.78 0.49
N THR A 80 -9.71 0.55 0.23
CA THR A 80 -10.43 -0.24 1.22
C THR A 80 -9.52 -1.34 1.73
N ILE A 81 -9.38 -1.43 3.04
CA ILE A 81 -8.46 -2.32 3.75
C ILE A 81 -9.30 -3.36 4.48
N LYS A 82 -8.98 -4.64 4.32
CA LYS A 82 -9.54 -5.73 5.13
C LYS A 82 -8.72 -5.88 6.41
N ILE A 83 -9.38 -5.85 7.56
CA ILE A 83 -8.72 -5.90 8.87
C ILE A 83 -9.25 -7.10 9.65
N GLY A 84 -8.34 -7.99 10.06
CA GLY A 84 -8.64 -9.17 10.85
C GLY A 84 -8.60 -8.90 12.35
N GLY A 85 -9.41 -9.66 13.10
CA GLY A 85 -9.38 -9.68 14.57
C GLY A 85 -10.21 -8.60 15.27
N MET A 86 -10.99 -7.80 14.53
CA MET A 86 -11.92 -6.84 15.13
C MET A 86 -13.20 -7.55 15.59
N THR A 87 -13.38 -7.67 16.91
CA THR A 87 -14.54 -8.38 17.50
C THR A 87 -15.50 -7.47 18.26
N CYS A 88 -15.16 -6.20 18.46
CA CYS A 88 -15.99 -5.24 19.21
C CYS A 88 -15.98 -3.84 18.57
N ALA A 89 -17.08 -3.10 18.70
CA ALA A 89 -17.19 -1.73 18.17
C ALA A 89 -16.14 -0.76 18.77
N SER A 90 -15.63 -1.06 19.97
CA SER A 90 -14.51 -0.31 20.55
C SER A 90 -13.19 -0.56 19.82
N CYS A 91 -12.99 -1.76 19.26
CA CYS A 91 -11.83 -2.13 18.45
C CYS A 91 -11.79 -1.31 17.15
N SER A 92 -12.91 -1.23 16.43
CA SER A 92 -12.97 -0.45 15.18
C SER A 92 -12.73 1.03 15.42
N ALA A 93 -13.29 1.59 16.50
CA ALA A 93 -13.04 2.99 16.87
C ALA A 93 -11.58 3.26 17.26
N ALA A 94 -10.88 2.30 17.85
CA ALA A 94 -9.45 2.43 18.16
C ALA A 94 -8.60 2.50 16.89
N VAL A 95 -8.86 1.62 15.93
CA VAL A 95 -8.18 1.60 14.62
C VAL A 95 -8.47 2.88 13.84
N GLU A 96 -9.74 3.30 13.78
CA GLU A 96 -10.16 4.52 13.08
C GLU A 96 -9.45 5.76 13.61
N ARG A 97 -9.34 5.89 14.94
CA ARG A 97 -8.61 7.01 15.56
C ARG A 97 -7.11 6.94 15.30
N ALA A 98 -6.51 5.75 15.23
CA ALA A 98 -5.10 5.61 14.93
C ALA A 98 -4.79 6.03 13.48
N LEU A 99 -5.61 5.61 12.52
CA LEU A 99 -5.49 6.00 11.12
C LEU A 99 -5.71 7.51 10.95
N ASN A 100 -6.77 8.09 11.49
CA ASN A 100 -7.03 9.53 11.36
C ASN A 100 -5.96 10.42 12.03
N ARG A 101 -5.08 9.88 12.88
CA ARG A 101 -3.96 10.63 13.48
C ARG A 101 -2.67 10.55 12.67
N ALA A 102 -2.58 9.63 11.71
CA ALA A 102 -1.38 9.46 10.92
C ALA A 102 -1.20 10.62 9.93
N GLU A 103 0.04 11.09 9.77
CA GLU A 103 0.34 12.10 8.76
C GLU A 103 0.12 11.52 7.35
N GLY A 104 -0.54 12.28 6.48
CA GLY A 104 -0.86 11.84 5.11
C GLY A 104 -2.22 11.15 4.96
N ILE A 105 -2.98 10.92 6.05
CA ILE A 105 -4.36 10.45 5.99
C ILE A 105 -5.32 11.64 6.08
N TYR A 106 -6.22 11.77 5.11
CA TYR A 106 -7.27 12.79 5.12
C TYR A 106 -8.48 12.32 5.91
N GLN A 107 -8.89 11.08 5.68
CA GLN A 107 -10.05 10.50 6.34
C GLN A 107 -9.92 8.99 6.39
N ALA A 108 -10.20 8.40 7.55
CA ALA A 108 -10.36 6.96 7.71
C ALA A 108 -11.70 6.68 8.39
N SER A 109 -12.41 5.68 7.88
CA SER A 109 -13.65 5.15 8.48
C SER A 109 -13.56 3.64 8.56
N VAL A 110 -13.90 3.07 9.72
CA VAL A 110 -13.86 1.62 9.94
C VAL A 110 -15.26 1.09 10.19
N ASN A 111 -15.62 0.03 9.47
CA ASN A 111 -16.87 -0.69 9.63
C ASN A 111 -16.57 -2.10 10.14
N ILE A 112 -16.98 -2.37 11.38
CA ILE A 112 -16.82 -3.69 12.01
C ILE A 112 -17.70 -4.76 11.36
N ALA A 113 -18.91 -4.43 10.92
CA ALA A 113 -19.84 -5.41 10.34
C ALA A 113 -19.32 -5.99 9.02
N THR A 114 -18.47 -5.23 8.32
CA THR A 114 -17.85 -5.65 7.06
C THR A 114 -16.35 -5.93 7.19
N GLU A 115 -15.79 -5.82 8.40
CA GLU A 115 -14.35 -5.96 8.70
C GLU A 115 -13.45 -5.11 7.77
N ARG A 116 -13.92 -3.91 7.42
CA ARG A 116 -13.30 -3.05 6.42
C ARG A 116 -13.00 -1.66 6.97
N ALA A 117 -11.85 -1.13 6.57
CA ALA A 117 -11.52 0.28 6.73
C ALA A 117 -11.42 0.96 5.36
N VAL A 118 -12.13 2.05 5.17
CA VAL A 118 -12.00 2.91 3.99
C VAL A 118 -11.12 4.08 4.38
N VAL A 119 -10.01 4.26 3.66
CA VAL A 119 -8.99 5.27 3.95
C VAL A 119 -8.76 6.12 2.71
N GLU A 120 -8.89 7.43 2.86
CA GLU A 120 -8.46 8.44 1.91
C GLU A 120 -7.14 9.04 2.37
N TYR A 121 -6.08 8.85 1.58
CA TYR A 121 -4.72 9.21 1.93
C TYR A 121 -3.94 9.79 0.74
N ASP A 122 -2.82 10.43 1.03
CA ASP A 122 -1.84 10.88 0.04
C ASP A 122 -0.75 9.81 -0.16
N PRO A 123 -0.72 9.11 -1.31
CA PRO A 123 0.26 8.07 -1.59
C PRO A 123 1.70 8.59 -1.76
N GLU A 124 1.91 9.91 -1.87
CA GLU A 124 3.27 10.48 -1.86
C GLU A 124 3.82 10.66 -0.44
N ARG A 125 2.95 10.58 0.57
CA ARG A 125 3.28 10.86 1.97
C ARG A 125 3.21 9.65 2.86
N ILE A 126 2.27 8.75 2.59
CA ILE A 126 2.11 7.52 3.34
C ILE A 126 1.99 6.34 2.39
N SER A 127 2.84 5.34 2.63
CA SER A 127 2.90 4.10 1.87
C SER A 127 1.88 3.08 2.39
N ARG A 128 1.59 2.06 1.58
CA ARG A 128 0.73 0.94 1.97
C ARG A 128 1.35 0.11 3.11
N GLU A 129 2.68 0.09 3.18
CA GLU A 129 3.46 -0.55 4.24
C GLU A 129 3.28 0.19 5.57
N GLU A 130 3.33 1.52 5.58
CA GLU A 130 3.08 2.31 6.79
C GLU A 130 1.63 2.18 7.27
N LEU A 131 0.65 2.11 6.36
CA LEU A 131 -0.75 1.80 6.72
C LEU A 131 -0.86 0.45 7.45
N ARG A 132 -0.13 -0.56 6.97
CA ARG A 132 -0.05 -1.88 7.63
C ARG A 132 0.58 -1.77 9.01
N GLU A 133 1.65 -1.01 9.16
CA GLU A 133 2.32 -0.80 10.45
C GLU A 133 1.41 -0.09 11.47
N ILE A 134 0.67 0.94 11.05
CA ILE A 134 -0.28 1.64 11.91
C ILE A 134 -1.33 0.68 12.46
N ILE A 135 -1.92 -0.15 11.59
CA ILE A 135 -2.93 -1.14 11.99
C ILE A 135 -2.29 -2.21 12.91
N LYS A 136 -1.09 -2.68 12.59
CA LYS A 136 -0.35 -3.64 13.44
C LYS A 136 -0.06 -3.09 14.83
N ASN A 137 0.32 -1.82 14.93
CA ASN A 137 0.59 -1.14 16.20
C ASN A 137 -0.68 -0.99 17.08
N THR A 138 -1.87 -1.05 16.48
CA THR A 138 -3.13 -1.12 17.23
C THR A 138 -3.51 -2.53 17.70
N GLY A 139 -2.72 -3.55 17.34
CA GLY A 139 -2.94 -4.94 17.73
C GLY A 139 -3.81 -5.75 16.76
N TYR A 140 -4.07 -5.23 15.55
CA TYR A 140 -4.87 -5.90 14.52
C TYR A 140 -4.04 -6.21 13.29
N GLU A 141 -4.55 -7.11 12.44
CA GLU A 141 -3.84 -7.56 11.25
C GLU A 141 -4.49 -7.01 9.97
N LEU A 142 -3.68 -6.46 9.07
CA LEU A 142 -4.12 -6.09 7.73
C LEU A 142 -4.11 -7.34 6.85
N LEU A 143 -5.29 -7.78 6.42
CA LEU A 143 -5.47 -8.98 5.59
C LEU A 143 -5.26 -8.70 4.09
N GLY A 144 -5.50 -7.47 3.65
CA GLY A 144 -5.23 -7.04 2.27
C GLY A 144 -5.93 -5.74 1.90
N PHE A 145 -5.62 -5.23 0.71
CA PHE A 145 -6.30 -4.10 0.09
C PHE A 145 -7.30 -4.63 -0.94
N GLU A 146 -8.50 -4.07 -0.97
CA GLU A 146 -9.51 -4.36 -1.98
C GLU A 146 -9.26 -3.49 -3.22
N GLY A 147 -9.29 -4.12 -4.40
CA GLY A 147 -8.88 -3.51 -5.67
C GLY A 147 -7.44 -3.82 -6.08
N ASP A 148 -6.63 -4.45 -5.21
CA ASP A 148 -5.37 -5.10 -5.59
C ASP A 148 -5.67 -6.49 -6.18
N GLU A 149 -6.30 -6.51 -7.35
CA GLU A 149 -6.47 -7.73 -8.14
C GLU A 149 -5.29 -8.04 -9.07
N THR A 150 -4.15 -7.36 -8.89
CA THR A 150 -2.89 -7.77 -9.53
C THR A 150 -1.67 -7.40 -8.70
N THR A 151 -0.90 -8.42 -8.33
CA THR A 151 0.58 -8.37 -8.15
C THR A 151 1.02 -7.51 -6.95
N GLU A 152 1.39 -8.04 -5.78
CA GLU A 152 2.79 -8.43 -5.53
C GLU A 152 2.97 -9.28 -4.25
N THR A 153 1.99 -9.33 -3.34
CA THR A 153 2.15 -10.05 -2.05
C THR A 153 1.56 -11.46 -2.04
N GLY A 154 0.55 -11.76 -2.87
CA GLY A 154 -0.01 -13.12 -2.99
C GLY A 154 0.92 -14.10 -3.71
N ILE A 155 1.63 -13.61 -4.74
CA ILE A 155 2.47 -14.45 -5.61
C ILE A 155 3.57 -15.15 -4.82
N ASN A 156 4.21 -14.50 -3.84
CA ASN A 156 5.29 -15.14 -3.08
C ASN A 156 4.82 -16.32 -2.21
N THR A 157 3.58 -16.28 -1.69
CA THR A 157 3.06 -17.36 -0.87
C THR A 157 2.43 -18.48 -1.71
N ASP A 158 1.82 -18.15 -2.84
CA ASP A 158 1.21 -19.15 -3.72
C ASP A 158 2.26 -19.86 -4.60
N LEU A 159 3.30 -19.18 -5.07
CA LEU A 159 4.40 -19.83 -5.78
C LEU A 159 5.15 -20.84 -4.89
N LYS A 160 5.39 -20.50 -3.62
CA LYS A 160 6.04 -21.43 -2.67
C LYS A 160 5.19 -22.66 -2.38
N LYS A 161 3.87 -22.51 -2.29
CA LYS A 161 2.92 -23.63 -2.14
C LYS A 161 2.89 -24.52 -3.38
N LEU A 162 2.98 -23.96 -4.58
CA LEU A 162 3.05 -24.72 -5.83
C LEU A 162 4.37 -25.51 -5.92
N GLU A 163 5.50 -24.94 -5.50
CA GLU A 163 6.77 -25.66 -5.44
C GLU A 163 6.77 -26.81 -4.43
N GLU A 164 6.19 -26.62 -3.24
CA GLU A 164 6.05 -27.68 -2.25
C GLU A 164 5.10 -28.79 -2.71
N ALA A 165 3.98 -28.43 -3.37
CA ALA A 165 3.08 -29.40 -3.99
C ALA A 165 3.79 -30.19 -5.10
N ARG A 166 4.58 -29.53 -5.94
CA ARG A 166 5.35 -30.16 -7.02
C ARG A 166 6.44 -31.09 -6.50
N LYS A 167 7.13 -30.74 -5.41
CA LYS A 167 8.10 -31.64 -4.74
C LYS A 167 7.43 -32.91 -4.19
N LYS A 168 6.24 -32.79 -3.62
CA LYS A 168 5.45 -33.96 -3.17
C LYS A 168 5.01 -34.85 -4.34
N MET A 169 4.63 -34.27 -5.48
CA MET A 169 4.31 -35.02 -6.70
C MET A 169 5.52 -35.77 -7.25
N TRP A 170 6.70 -35.14 -7.27
CA TRP A 170 7.93 -35.77 -7.74
C TRP A 170 8.35 -36.98 -6.89
N GLY A 171 8.13 -36.91 -5.57
CA GLY A 171 8.34 -38.05 -4.69
C GLY A 171 7.51 -39.28 -5.09
N SER A 172 6.24 -39.09 -5.45
CA SER A 172 5.35 -40.20 -5.87
C SER A 172 5.73 -40.81 -7.23
N TRP A 173 6.15 -39.98 -8.19
CA TRP A 173 6.63 -40.45 -9.49
C TRP A 173 7.92 -41.26 -9.39
N ALA A 174 8.83 -40.94 -8.46
CA ALA A 174 10.04 -41.73 -8.23
C ALA A 174 9.74 -43.18 -7.82
N PHE A 175 8.61 -43.45 -7.15
CA PHE A 175 8.19 -44.80 -6.78
C PHE A 175 7.43 -45.54 -7.89
N THR A 176 6.70 -44.82 -8.74
CA THR A 176 5.81 -45.44 -9.73
C THR A 176 6.49 -45.64 -11.09
N LEU A 177 7.38 -44.73 -11.49
CA LEU A 177 8.11 -44.79 -12.76
C LEU A 177 8.97 -46.06 -12.93
N PRO A 178 9.69 -46.58 -11.92
CA PRO A 178 10.48 -47.79 -12.09
C PRO A 178 9.63 -49.02 -12.44
N ILE A 179 8.43 -49.13 -11.84
CA ILE A 179 7.49 -50.22 -12.10
C ILE A 179 6.94 -50.10 -13.52
N ILE A 180 6.49 -48.90 -13.91
CA ILE A 180 5.98 -48.65 -15.26
C ILE A 180 7.07 -48.89 -16.31
N PHE A 181 8.29 -48.39 -16.06
CA PHE A 181 9.44 -48.59 -16.95
C PHE A 181 9.83 -50.06 -17.08
N TRP A 182 9.60 -50.88 -16.04
CA TRP A 182 9.80 -52.32 -16.09
C TRP A 182 8.70 -53.04 -16.88
N MET A 183 7.44 -52.60 -16.76
CA MET A 183 6.28 -53.23 -17.43
C MET A 183 6.14 -52.85 -18.91
N ILE A 184 6.60 -51.66 -19.33
CA ILE A 184 6.50 -51.19 -20.73
C ILE A 184 7.25 -52.11 -21.71
N PRO A 185 8.49 -52.57 -21.44
CA PRO A 185 9.20 -53.52 -22.30
C PRO A 185 8.45 -54.84 -22.50
N GLU A 186 7.79 -55.37 -21.48
CA GLU A 186 7.03 -56.62 -21.58
C GLU A 186 5.86 -56.49 -22.57
N MET A 187 5.16 -55.35 -22.54
CA MET A 187 4.00 -55.10 -23.40
C MET A 187 4.37 -54.73 -24.84
N VAL A 188 5.51 -54.04 -25.04
CA VAL A 188 5.96 -53.59 -26.38
C VAL A 188 6.74 -54.68 -27.12
N PHE A 189 7.55 -55.48 -26.41
CA PHE A 189 8.38 -56.51 -27.03
C PHE A 189 7.81 -57.94 -26.91
N GLY A 190 6.72 -58.14 -26.16
CA GLY A 190 6.06 -59.44 -26.02
C GLY A 190 6.91 -60.51 -25.33
N ILE A 191 7.95 -60.11 -24.60
CA ILE A 191 8.86 -61.00 -23.89
C ILE A 191 8.36 -61.10 -22.44
N VAL A 192 7.74 -62.24 -22.11
CA VAL A 192 7.42 -62.60 -20.72
C VAL A 192 8.67 -63.14 -20.02
N TRP A 193 9.04 -62.53 -18.90
CA TRP A 193 10.08 -63.01 -18.00
C TRP A 193 9.38 -63.66 -16.78
N PRO A 194 9.58 -64.95 -16.47
CA PRO A 194 10.65 -65.86 -16.88
C PRO A 194 10.29 -66.76 -18.07
N ASN A 195 11.22 -66.92 -19.01
CA ASN A 195 11.16 -67.91 -20.09
C ASN A 195 11.78 -69.26 -19.60
N MET A 196 11.38 -70.39 -20.20
CA MET A 196 11.81 -71.75 -19.83
C MET A 196 13.33 -71.99 -19.84
N THR A 197 14.15 -71.05 -20.31
CA THR A 197 15.62 -71.12 -20.24
C THR A 197 16.20 -70.88 -18.85
N VAL A 198 15.43 -70.35 -17.88
CA VAL A 198 15.91 -70.16 -16.49
C VAL A 198 15.83 -71.44 -15.65
N TYR A 199 15.06 -72.45 -16.08
CA TYR A 199 14.84 -73.71 -15.35
C TYR A 199 15.65 -74.91 -15.88
N ASN A 200 16.67 -74.68 -16.70
CA ASN A 200 17.56 -75.74 -17.19
C ASN A 200 19.02 -75.52 -16.73
N ILE A 201 19.18 -75.34 -15.41
CA ILE A 201 20.41 -75.52 -14.63
C ILE A 201 20.08 -76.47 -13.49
#